data_AF-A0A7Y3U780-F1
#
_entry.id   AF-A0A7Y3U780-F1
#
_cell.length_a   1.000
_cell.length_b   1.000
_cell.length_c   1.000
_cell.angle_alpha   90.00
_cell.angle_beta   90.00
_cell.angle_gamma   90.00
#
_symmetry.space_group_name_H-M   'P 1'
#
loop_
_entity.id
_entity.type
_entity.pdbx_description
1 polymer ?
#
loop_
_entity_poly.entity_id
_entity_poly.type
_entity_poly.pdbx_seq_one_letter_code
_entity_poly.pdbx_strand_id
1 'polypeptide(L)'
;MIEATGGTLHRARVTGPLGMPVTAEWGSFEAAGAPVKTAIIEIAAAAGLHLIPMCKRDPTHTTTFGVGQLIGCAVEAGCDPIIIGLGGSATCDGGAGMAQALGCCFTLDGGQVADVPMTGGLLSRVTDVNRSTIAPEYRDGQRLLVACDVDNPLCGPRGSAAVYGPQKGASPEQVTTLDDGLRHLASLMPDIDHDFPGAGAAGGFGFGFKAFCNARIERGIDLVLQTLNFSARAASADLVITGEGCIDSQTMHGKAVHGVAQAGMRARHARNRAGRHRRTRSRTDD
;
A
#
# COMPACT_ATOMS: atom_id res chain seq x y z
N MET A 1 -1.85 -14.10 4.80
CA MET A 1 -3.30 -13.84 4.95
C MET A 1 -4.13 -14.77 4.07
N ILE A 2 -3.85 -14.89 2.77
CA ILE A 2 -4.55 -15.80 1.84
C ILE A 2 -4.66 -17.24 2.36
N GLU A 3 -3.54 -17.87 2.74
CA GLU A 3 -3.56 -19.23 3.27
C GLU A 3 -4.42 -19.38 4.53
N ALA A 4 -4.28 -18.43 5.47
CA ALA A 4 -5.03 -18.43 6.72
C ALA A 4 -6.55 -18.21 6.54
N THR A 5 -6.99 -17.64 5.41
CA THR A 5 -8.39 -17.42 5.08
C THR A 5 -8.95 -18.44 4.08
N GLY A 6 -8.16 -19.44 3.68
CA GLY A 6 -8.55 -20.40 2.63
C GLY A 6 -8.74 -19.74 1.27
N GLY A 7 -8.07 -18.62 1.02
CA GLY A 7 -8.16 -17.87 -0.22
C GLY A 7 -7.49 -18.55 -1.41
N THR A 8 -7.63 -17.92 -2.57
CA THR A 8 -7.07 -18.37 -3.84
C THR A 8 -5.90 -17.48 -4.24
N LEU A 9 -4.80 -18.09 -4.68
CA LEU A 9 -3.69 -17.39 -5.33
C LEU A 9 -3.93 -17.34 -6.84
N HIS A 10 -3.69 -16.17 -7.41
CA HIS A 10 -3.79 -15.87 -8.83
C HIS A 10 -2.43 -15.46 -9.37
N ARG A 11 -2.21 -15.70 -10.65
CA ARG A 11 -0.98 -15.30 -11.35
C ARG A 11 -1.35 -14.43 -12.55
N ALA A 12 -0.62 -13.34 -12.74
CA ALA A 12 -0.75 -12.47 -13.89
C ALA A 12 0.62 -12.14 -14.47
N ARG A 13 0.71 -12.05 -15.80
CA ARG A 13 1.91 -11.55 -16.48
C ARG A 13 1.80 -10.04 -16.58
N VAL A 14 2.65 -9.32 -15.86
CA VAL A 14 2.63 -7.86 -15.72
C VAL A 14 3.99 -7.26 -16.03
N THR A 15 4.07 -5.95 -16.22
CA THR A 15 5.30 -5.19 -16.40
C THR A 15 6.10 -5.17 -15.10
N GLY A 16 7.28 -5.76 -15.10
CA GLY A 16 8.20 -5.72 -13.97
C GLY A 16 8.83 -4.35 -13.77
N PRO A 17 9.65 -4.18 -12.73
CA PRO A 17 10.15 -2.86 -12.35
C PRO A 17 11.06 -2.25 -13.42
N LEU A 18 11.77 -3.04 -14.24
CA LEU A 18 12.61 -2.55 -15.34
C LEU A 18 11.89 -2.55 -16.71
N GLY A 19 10.56 -2.56 -16.73
CA GLY A 19 9.76 -2.59 -17.96
C GLY A 19 9.62 -3.99 -18.60
N MET A 20 10.44 -4.95 -18.20
CA MET A 20 10.39 -6.33 -18.70
C MET A 20 9.25 -7.13 -18.03
N PRO A 21 8.52 -8.00 -18.75
CA PRO A 21 7.43 -8.78 -18.15
C PRO A 21 7.89 -9.72 -17.04
N VAL A 22 7.12 -9.78 -15.95
CA VAL A 22 7.26 -10.73 -14.83
C VAL A 22 5.95 -11.47 -14.60
N THR A 23 6.03 -12.65 -14.00
CA THR A 23 4.83 -13.33 -13.47
C THR A 23 4.68 -12.91 -12.02
N ALA A 24 3.64 -12.15 -11.72
CA ALA A 24 3.34 -11.66 -10.39
C ALA A 24 2.16 -12.45 -9.79
N GLU A 25 2.22 -12.67 -8.49
CA GLU A 25 1.16 -13.34 -7.72
C GLU A 25 0.36 -12.31 -6.92
N TRP A 26 -0.94 -12.54 -6.83
CA TRP A 26 -1.86 -11.82 -5.95
C TRP A 26 -2.90 -12.81 -5.42
N GLY A 27 -3.65 -12.45 -4.40
CA GLY A 27 -4.64 -13.38 -3.83
C GLY A 27 -5.99 -12.75 -3.59
N SER A 28 -7.01 -13.60 -3.51
CA SER A 28 -8.37 -13.21 -3.15
C SER A 28 -8.93 -14.15 -2.11
N PHE A 29 -9.79 -13.66 -1.22
CA PHE A 29 -10.52 -14.50 -0.28
C PHE A 29 -11.90 -13.90 0.02
N GLU A 30 -12.80 -14.73 0.52
CA GLU A 30 -14.13 -14.29 0.94
C GLU A 30 -14.08 -13.92 2.43
N ALA A 31 -14.17 -12.64 2.74
CA ALA A 31 -14.28 -12.18 4.11
C ALA A 31 -15.67 -12.54 4.67
N ALA A 32 -15.73 -12.99 5.92
CA ALA A 32 -16.98 -13.43 6.53
C ALA A 32 -18.02 -12.30 6.57
N GLY A 33 -19.16 -12.52 5.88
CA GLY A 33 -20.24 -11.53 5.78
C GLY A 33 -20.01 -10.41 4.77
N ALA A 34 -18.92 -10.46 3.98
CA ALA A 34 -18.73 -9.54 2.87
C ALA A 34 -19.52 -10.00 1.64
N PRO A 35 -20.12 -9.07 0.87
CA PRO A 35 -20.89 -9.41 -0.32
C PRO A 35 -20.03 -9.83 -1.52
N VAL A 36 -18.74 -9.51 -1.48
CA VAL A 36 -17.76 -9.72 -2.56
C VAL A 36 -16.40 -10.10 -2.00
N LYS A 37 -15.51 -10.60 -2.86
CA LYS A 37 -14.17 -11.06 -2.49
C LYS A 37 -13.25 -9.89 -2.17
N THR A 38 -12.40 -10.06 -1.17
CA THR A 38 -11.31 -9.13 -0.88
C THR A 38 -10.06 -9.58 -1.61
N ALA A 39 -9.37 -8.68 -2.31
CA ALA A 39 -8.07 -8.94 -2.91
C ALA A 39 -6.93 -8.47 -2.00
N ILE A 40 -5.78 -9.13 -2.12
CA ILE A 40 -4.51 -8.74 -1.51
C ILE A 40 -3.45 -8.70 -2.60
N ILE A 41 -2.80 -7.54 -2.73
CA ILE A 41 -1.68 -7.33 -3.64
C ILE A 41 -0.49 -6.86 -2.82
N GLU A 42 0.62 -7.58 -2.91
CA GLU A 42 1.91 -7.08 -2.43
C GLU A 42 2.63 -6.42 -3.60
N ILE A 43 2.98 -5.14 -3.48
CA ILE A 43 3.59 -4.43 -4.61
C ILE A 43 4.91 -5.06 -5.05
N ALA A 44 5.61 -5.74 -4.13
CA ALA A 44 6.86 -6.43 -4.43
C ALA A 44 6.69 -7.51 -5.52
N ALA A 45 5.50 -8.09 -5.68
CA ALA A 45 5.25 -9.11 -6.70
C ALA A 45 5.44 -8.57 -8.13
N ALA A 46 5.20 -7.28 -8.36
CA ALA A 46 5.39 -6.63 -9.67
C ALA A 46 6.52 -5.60 -9.68
N ALA A 47 6.84 -4.97 -8.55
CA ALA A 47 7.78 -3.85 -8.43
C ALA A 47 8.81 -4.06 -7.31
N GLY A 48 9.14 -5.31 -6.97
CA GLY A 48 9.99 -5.65 -5.83
C GLY A 48 11.49 -5.66 -6.10
N LEU A 49 12.29 -5.39 -5.06
CA LEU A 49 13.76 -5.44 -5.09
C LEU A 49 14.33 -6.82 -5.43
N HIS A 50 13.58 -7.88 -5.13
CA HIS A 50 13.99 -9.26 -5.42
C HIS A 50 13.89 -9.61 -6.91
N LEU A 51 13.15 -8.81 -7.70
CA LEU A 51 13.02 -8.97 -9.15
C LEU A 51 14.21 -8.38 -9.91
N ILE A 52 15.09 -7.64 -9.23
CA ILE A 52 16.21 -6.93 -9.85
C ILE A 52 17.53 -7.41 -9.24
N PRO A 53 18.46 -7.95 -10.06
CA PRO A 53 19.82 -8.23 -9.62
C PRO A 53 20.47 -6.97 -9.05
N MET A 54 21.26 -7.09 -7.97
CA MET A 54 21.82 -5.92 -7.27
C MET A 54 22.58 -4.96 -8.20
N CYS A 55 23.32 -5.48 -9.18
CA CYS A 55 24.08 -4.67 -10.15
C CYS A 55 23.21 -3.90 -11.17
N LYS A 56 21.91 -4.19 -11.24
CA LYS A 56 20.94 -3.53 -12.13
C LYS A 56 19.96 -2.64 -11.38
N ARG A 57 20.14 -2.48 -10.07
CA ARG A 57 19.26 -1.66 -9.24
C ARG A 57 19.54 -0.19 -9.51
N ASP A 58 18.58 0.47 -10.14
CA ASP A 58 18.59 1.90 -10.37
C ASP A 58 17.16 2.44 -10.27
N PRO A 59 16.82 3.15 -9.18
CA PRO A 59 15.45 3.62 -8.95
C PRO A 59 15.02 4.75 -9.90
N THR A 60 15.94 5.33 -10.68
CA THR A 60 15.59 6.31 -11.73
C THR A 60 14.95 5.64 -12.95
N HIS A 61 15.18 4.34 -13.13
CA HIS A 61 14.70 3.55 -14.26
C HIS A 61 13.59 2.55 -13.89
N THR A 62 13.19 2.49 -12.61
CA THR A 62 12.17 1.54 -12.18
C THR A 62 10.76 2.13 -12.19
N THR A 63 9.77 1.29 -12.51
CA THR A 63 8.36 1.67 -12.65
C THR A 63 7.42 0.82 -11.78
N THR A 64 6.33 1.43 -11.31
CA THR A 64 5.22 0.75 -10.63
C THR A 64 4.11 0.28 -11.60
N PHE A 65 4.31 0.36 -12.91
CA PHE A 65 3.29 0.04 -13.93
C PHE A 65 2.61 -1.32 -13.72
N GLY A 66 3.37 -2.38 -13.43
CA GLY A 66 2.79 -3.71 -13.19
C GLY A 66 1.89 -3.80 -11.96
N VAL A 67 2.05 -2.91 -10.98
CA VAL A 67 1.15 -2.84 -9.83
C VAL A 67 -0.24 -2.34 -10.26
N GLY A 68 -0.28 -1.33 -11.14
CA GLY A 68 -1.56 -0.87 -11.73
C GLY A 68 -2.25 -1.99 -12.53
N GLN A 69 -1.48 -2.80 -13.26
CA GLN A 69 -2.02 -3.98 -13.95
C GLN A 69 -2.58 -5.03 -12.97
N LEU A 70 -1.91 -5.29 -11.84
CA LEU A 70 -2.44 -6.20 -10.81
C LEU A 70 -3.74 -5.67 -10.18
N ILE A 71 -3.83 -4.36 -9.95
CA ILE A 71 -5.07 -3.73 -9.48
C ILE A 71 -6.18 -3.95 -10.51
N GLY A 72 -5.89 -3.74 -11.80
CA GLY A 72 -6.81 -4.06 -12.89
C GLY A 72 -7.30 -5.51 -12.85
N CYS A 73 -6.39 -6.48 -12.72
CA CYS A 73 -6.77 -7.90 -12.60
C CYS A 73 -7.68 -8.19 -11.40
N ALA A 74 -7.42 -7.57 -10.24
CA ALA A 74 -8.27 -7.74 -9.05
C ALA A 74 -9.66 -7.11 -9.24
N VAL A 75 -9.73 -5.95 -9.92
CA VAL A 75 -11.00 -5.30 -10.27
C VAL A 75 -11.81 -6.16 -11.24
N GLU A 76 -11.19 -6.69 -12.30
CA GLU A 76 -11.82 -7.58 -13.28
C GLU A 76 -12.32 -8.88 -12.64
N ALA A 77 -11.63 -9.38 -11.62
CA ALA A 77 -12.05 -10.53 -10.84
C ALA A 77 -13.21 -10.23 -9.86
N GLY A 78 -13.74 -9.00 -9.85
CA GLY A 78 -14.86 -8.58 -9.01
C GLY A 78 -14.48 -8.40 -7.53
N CYS A 79 -13.20 -8.15 -7.23
CA CYS A 79 -12.76 -7.96 -5.85
C CYS A 79 -13.00 -6.52 -5.36
N ASP A 80 -13.52 -6.41 -4.14
CA ASP A 80 -13.70 -5.17 -3.39
C ASP A 80 -13.87 -5.51 -1.88
N PRO A 81 -13.04 -4.99 -0.97
CA PRO A 81 -11.91 -4.09 -1.21
C PRO A 81 -10.67 -4.80 -1.76
N ILE A 82 -9.69 -4.00 -2.18
CA ILE A 82 -8.35 -4.41 -2.58
C ILE A 82 -7.35 -3.86 -1.55
N ILE A 83 -6.67 -4.77 -0.87
CA ILE A 83 -5.67 -4.47 0.15
C ILE A 83 -4.29 -4.47 -0.50
N ILE A 84 -3.54 -3.39 -0.31
CA ILE A 84 -2.21 -3.20 -0.90
C ILE A 84 -1.14 -3.21 0.20
N GLY A 85 -0.19 -4.13 0.10
CA GLY A 85 1.03 -4.14 0.94
C GLY A 85 2.19 -3.44 0.25
N LEU A 86 2.76 -2.41 0.88
CA LEU A 86 3.83 -1.56 0.31
C LEU A 86 5.27 -2.09 0.52
N GLY A 87 5.46 -3.27 1.10
CA GLY A 87 6.78 -3.80 1.43
C GLY A 87 7.66 -4.08 0.20
N GLY A 88 8.99 -3.94 0.34
CA GLY A 88 9.97 -4.50 -0.59
C GLY A 88 10.11 -3.85 -1.97
N SER A 89 9.62 -2.63 -2.17
CA SER A 89 9.68 -1.91 -3.46
C SER A 89 11.10 -1.64 -3.98
N ALA A 90 11.26 -1.69 -5.30
CA ALA A 90 12.45 -1.26 -6.05
C ALA A 90 12.32 0.15 -6.67
N THR A 91 11.16 0.78 -6.51
CA THR A 91 10.73 1.96 -7.27
C THR A 91 10.89 3.27 -6.51
N CYS A 92 10.98 4.39 -7.24
CA CYS A 92 10.92 5.75 -6.71
C CYS A 92 10.23 6.69 -7.71
N ASP A 93 9.12 6.25 -8.29
CA ASP A 93 8.37 6.94 -9.34
C ASP A 93 7.11 7.65 -8.82
N GLY A 94 6.93 7.76 -7.49
CA GLY A 94 5.76 8.42 -6.89
C GLY A 94 4.43 7.73 -7.19
N GLY A 95 4.43 6.49 -7.67
CA GLY A 95 3.23 5.80 -8.16
C GLY A 95 2.76 6.24 -9.54
N ALA A 96 3.55 7.04 -10.27
CA ALA A 96 3.20 7.50 -11.61
C ALA A 96 3.04 6.33 -12.61
N GLY A 97 3.90 5.30 -12.52
CA GLY A 97 3.78 4.11 -13.37
C GLY A 97 2.45 3.37 -13.15
N MET A 98 2.07 3.15 -11.88
CA MET A 98 0.77 2.59 -11.53
C MET A 98 -0.39 3.44 -12.09
N ALA A 99 -0.34 4.75 -11.87
CA ALA A 99 -1.39 5.65 -12.35
C ALA A 99 -1.54 5.58 -13.88
N GLN A 100 -0.41 5.51 -14.60
CA GLN A 100 -0.40 5.36 -16.06
C GLN A 100 -1.06 4.05 -16.50
N ALA A 101 -0.76 2.94 -15.83
CA ALA A 101 -1.40 1.65 -16.10
C ALA A 101 -2.92 1.66 -15.82
N LEU A 102 -3.38 2.50 -14.90
CA LEU A 102 -4.79 2.72 -14.58
C LEU A 102 -5.47 3.77 -15.50
N GLY A 103 -4.75 4.29 -16.49
CA GLY A 103 -5.29 5.20 -17.51
C GLY A 103 -4.90 6.67 -17.36
N CYS A 104 -4.10 7.05 -16.36
CA CYS A 104 -3.61 8.43 -16.22
C CYS A 104 -2.70 8.78 -17.41
N CYS A 105 -2.91 9.95 -18.02
CA CYS A 105 -2.00 10.45 -19.04
C CYS A 105 -1.00 11.43 -18.42
N PHE A 106 0.28 11.25 -18.75
CA PHE A 106 1.36 12.17 -18.37
C PHE A 106 1.89 12.83 -19.63
N THR A 107 1.88 14.16 -19.68
CA THR A 107 2.51 14.92 -20.78
C THR A 107 3.92 15.28 -20.36
N LEU A 108 4.91 15.01 -21.20
CA LEU A 108 6.31 15.33 -20.97
C LEU A 108 6.69 16.66 -21.63
N ASP A 109 7.90 17.14 -21.32
CA ASP A 109 8.54 18.24 -22.02
C ASP A 109 8.52 18.01 -23.55
N GLY A 110 8.10 19.03 -24.30
CA GLY A 110 7.84 18.92 -25.75
C GLY A 110 6.38 18.58 -26.11
N GLY A 111 5.49 18.41 -25.12
CA GLY A 111 4.04 18.27 -25.33
C GLY A 111 3.59 16.86 -25.74
N GLN A 112 4.48 15.87 -25.66
CA GLN A 112 4.18 14.47 -25.99
C GLN A 112 3.61 13.75 -24.77
N VAL A 113 2.57 12.94 -24.98
CA VAL A 113 2.09 12.02 -23.94
C VAL A 113 3.09 10.88 -23.80
N ALA A 114 3.45 10.52 -22.57
CA ALA A 114 4.38 9.44 -22.27
C ALA A 114 3.86 8.10 -22.83
N ASP A 115 4.59 7.54 -23.78
CA ASP A 115 4.33 6.26 -24.45
C ASP A 115 5.08 5.08 -23.80
N VAL A 116 6.01 5.38 -22.90
CA VAL A 116 6.74 4.42 -22.07
C VAL A 116 6.28 4.49 -20.60
N PRO A 117 6.47 3.42 -19.81
CA PRO A 117 6.17 3.45 -18.38
C PRO A 117 6.89 4.59 -17.67
N MET A 118 6.14 5.37 -16.87
CA MET A 118 6.72 6.41 -16.02
C MET A 118 7.70 5.80 -15.01
N THR A 119 8.81 6.50 -14.79
CA THR A 119 9.87 6.14 -13.83
C THR A 119 10.27 7.36 -13.00
N GLY A 120 11.02 7.15 -11.93
CA GLY A 120 11.54 8.24 -11.09
C GLY A 120 12.36 9.27 -11.87
N GLY A 121 13.15 8.84 -12.85
CA GLY A 121 13.97 9.72 -13.69
C GLY A 121 13.18 10.54 -14.71
N LEU A 122 11.91 10.20 -14.97
CA LEU A 122 11.04 10.95 -15.89
C LEU A 122 10.19 12.01 -15.19
N LEU A 123 10.11 11.99 -13.85
CA LEU A 123 9.19 12.84 -13.11
C LEU A 123 9.44 14.33 -13.33
N SER A 124 10.70 14.76 -13.34
CA SER A 124 11.08 16.17 -13.56
C SER A 124 10.72 16.70 -14.95
N ARG A 125 10.43 15.82 -15.92
CA ARG A 125 10.05 16.17 -17.29
C ARG A 125 8.54 16.29 -17.47
N VAL A 126 7.73 15.91 -16.48
CA VAL A 126 6.27 15.97 -16.58
C VAL A 126 5.81 17.43 -16.59
N THR A 127 4.99 17.80 -17.55
CA THR A 127 4.40 19.14 -17.66
C THR A 127 2.91 19.17 -17.34
N ASP A 128 2.20 18.05 -17.53
CA ASP A 128 0.79 17.91 -17.20
C ASP A 128 0.45 16.49 -16.75
N VAL A 129 -0.51 16.37 -15.83
CA VAL A 129 -1.00 15.10 -15.27
C VAL A 129 -2.52 15.06 -15.38
N ASN A 130 -3.02 14.34 -16.38
CA ASN A 130 -4.45 14.18 -16.57
C ASN A 130 -4.99 12.99 -15.77
N ARG A 131 -5.45 13.27 -14.54
CA ARG A 131 -6.09 12.27 -13.66
C ARG A 131 -7.53 11.93 -14.03
N SER A 132 -8.17 12.73 -14.89
CA SER A 132 -9.59 12.55 -15.26
C SER A 132 -9.82 11.33 -16.15
N THR A 133 -8.77 10.83 -16.78
CA THR A 133 -8.79 9.62 -17.64
C THR A 133 -8.71 8.32 -16.84
N ILE A 134 -8.38 8.39 -15.54
CA ILE A 134 -8.45 7.23 -14.65
C ILE A 134 -9.93 6.88 -14.41
N ALA A 135 -10.29 5.63 -14.67
CA ALA A 135 -11.68 5.18 -14.54
C ALA A 135 -12.19 5.31 -13.08
N PRO A 136 -13.48 5.66 -12.86
CA PRO A 136 -14.02 5.94 -11.54
C PRO A 136 -13.81 4.82 -10.52
N GLU A 137 -13.85 3.56 -10.95
CA GLU A 137 -13.69 2.38 -10.12
C GLU A 137 -12.30 2.24 -9.46
N TYR A 138 -11.29 2.94 -10.00
CA TYR A 138 -9.95 3.04 -9.41
C TYR A 138 -9.77 4.28 -8.53
N ARG A 139 -10.72 5.22 -8.56
CA ARG A 139 -10.69 6.46 -7.77
C ARG A 139 -11.60 6.41 -6.54
N ASP A 140 -12.25 5.28 -6.29
CA ASP A 140 -13.03 5.06 -5.09
C ASP A 140 -12.09 4.73 -3.91
N GLY A 141 -11.92 5.73 -3.04
CA GLY A 141 -11.05 5.65 -1.87
C GLY A 141 -11.44 4.58 -0.85
N GLN A 142 -12.67 4.08 -0.87
CA GLN A 142 -13.08 2.99 0.02
C GLN A 142 -12.63 1.61 -0.48
N ARG A 143 -12.39 1.48 -1.79
CA ARG A 143 -12.03 0.22 -2.43
C ARG A 143 -10.55 -0.11 -2.28
N LEU A 144 -9.67 0.89 -2.28
CA LEU A 144 -8.23 0.70 -2.19
C LEU A 144 -7.73 1.02 -0.78
N LEU A 145 -7.30 -0.01 -0.07
CA LEU A 145 -6.81 0.06 1.31
C LEU A 145 -5.31 -0.23 1.33
N VAL A 146 -4.50 0.76 1.66
CA VAL A 146 -3.04 0.68 1.61
C VAL A 146 -2.47 0.50 3.01
N ALA A 147 -1.78 -0.62 3.23
CA ALA A 147 -1.07 -0.90 4.46
C ALA A 147 0.28 -0.16 4.49
N CYS A 148 0.39 0.85 5.35
CA CYS A 148 1.58 1.68 5.53
C CYS A 148 1.96 1.79 7.02
N ASP A 149 3.16 1.33 7.35
CA ASP A 149 3.68 1.31 8.73
C ASP A 149 4.84 2.29 8.95
N VAL A 150 5.08 3.19 8.00
CA VAL A 150 6.13 4.23 8.07
C VAL A 150 5.51 5.62 8.01
N ASP A 151 6.20 6.60 8.59
CA ASP A 151 5.73 7.99 8.71
C ASP A 151 6.50 8.98 7.81
N ASN A 152 7.44 8.48 7.00
CA ASN A 152 8.26 9.30 6.12
C ASN A 152 7.39 10.19 5.19
N PRO A 153 7.67 11.50 5.10
CA PRO A 153 7.03 12.39 4.12
C PRO A 153 7.48 12.03 2.71
N LEU A 154 6.89 12.65 1.68
CA LEU A 154 7.26 12.36 0.29
C LEU A 154 8.73 12.73 0.01
N CYS A 155 9.13 13.95 0.38
CA CYS A 155 10.41 14.54 0.00
C CYS A 155 11.25 15.01 1.21
N GLY A 156 12.49 15.42 0.94
CA GLY A 156 13.39 16.04 1.91
C GLY A 156 14.28 15.04 2.67
N PRO A 157 14.97 15.46 3.74
CA PRO A 157 15.99 14.64 4.41
C PRO A 157 15.44 13.35 5.04
N ARG A 158 14.14 13.32 5.38
CA ARG A 158 13.43 12.12 5.85
C ARG A 158 12.50 11.52 4.78
N GLY A 159 12.56 12.04 3.56
CA GLY A 159 11.70 11.67 2.45
C GLY A 159 12.05 10.32 1.83
N SER A 160 11.23 9.92 0.85
CA SER A 160 11.36 8.63 0.18
C SER A 160 12.75 8.39 -0.41
N ALA A 161 13.21 9.33 -1.23
CA ALA A 161 14.48 9.20 -1.95
C ALA A 161 15.67 9.17 -0.99
N ALA A 162 15.71 10.07 -0.01
CA ALA A 162 16.81 10.17 0.96
C ALA A 162 16.94 8.91 1.84
N VAL A 163 15.82 8.39 2.34
CA VAL A 163 15.83 7.28 3.32
C VAL A 163 15.94 5.92 2.63
N TYR A 164 15.23 5.73 1.50
CA TYR A 164 15.09 4.42 0.87
C TYR A 164 15.77 4.30 -0.49
N GLY A 165 16.20 5.40 -1.11
CA GLY A 165 16.93 5.37 -2.38
C GLY A 165 18.23 4.55 -2.33
N PRO A 166 19.11 4.71 -1.31
CA PRO A 166 20.39 4.01 -1.27
C PRO A 166 20.27 2.47 -1.28
N GLN A 167 19.35 1.89 -0.51
CA GLN A 167 19.10 0.44 -0.53
C GLN A 167 18.52 -0.06 -1.87
N LYS A 168 17.92 0.85 -2.65
CA LYS A 168 17.40 0.61 -3.99
C LYS A 168 18.46 0.85 -5.09
N GLY A 169 19.69 1.20 -4.73
CA GLY A 169 20.80 1.41 -5.66
C GLY A 169 21.04 2.87 -6.07
N ALA A 170 20.35 3.85 -5.47
CA ALA A 170 20.56 5.25 -5.81
C ALA A 170 21.93 5.77 -5.33
N SER A 171 22.67 6.44 -6.21
CA SER A 171 23.79 7.30 -5.81
C SER A 171 23.29 8.58 -5.08
N PRO A 172 24.17 9.31 -4.37
CA PRO A 172 23.79 10.60 -3.77
C PRO A 172 23.19 11.60 -4.77
N GLU A 173 23.69 11.65 -6.00
CA GLU A 173 23.17 12.52 -7.06
C GLU A 173 21.79 12.06 -7.55
N GLN A 174 21.60 10.75 -7.67
CA GLN A 174 20.30 10.17 -8.01
C GLN A 174 19.27 10.40 -6.91
N VAL A 175 19.68 10.35 -5.63
CA VAL A 175 18.80 10.70 -4.50
C VAL A 175 18.27 12.13 -4.65
N THR A 176 19.13 13.10 -4.94
CA THR A 176 18.72 14.49 -5.19
C THR A 176 17.76 14.58 -6.38
N THR A 177 18.12 13.94 -7.49
CA THR A 177 17.30 13.92 -8.72
C THR A 177 15.90 13.34 -8.47
N LEU A 178 15.81 12.24 -7.72
CA LEU A 178 14.55 11.59 -7.38
C LEU A 178 13.71 12.42 -6.41
N ASP A 179 14.33 13.04 -5.40
CA ASP A 179 13.62 13.91 -4.46
C ASP A 179 13.03 15.13 -5.17
N ASP A 180 13.80 15.73 -6.08
CA ASP A 180 13.35 16.85 -6.91
C ASP A 180 12.24 16.43 -7.87
N GLY A 181 12.35 15.24 -8.50
CA GLY A 181 11.31 14.68 -9.35
C GLY A 181 9.99 14.42 -8.59
N LEU A 182 10.07 13.85 -7.39
CA LEU A 182 8.91 13.63 -6.52
C LEU A 182 8.26 14.96 -6.10
N ARG A 183 9.08 15.97 -5.74
CA ARG A 183 8.59 17.31 -5.39
C ARG A 183 7.92 17.99 -6.57
N HIS A 184 8.51 17.85 -7.76
CA HIS A 184 7.93 18.36 -8.99
C HIS A 184 6.57 17.70 -9.28
N LEU A 185 6.49 16.37 -9.19
CA LEU A 185 5.23 15.65 -9.36
C LEU A 185 4.15 16.13 -8.38
N ALA A 186 4.51 16.32 -7.10
CA ALA A 186 3.59 16.85 -6.10
C ALA A 186 3.13 18.28 -6.42
N SER A 187 4.01 19.13 -6.98
CA SER A 187 3.66 20.50 -7.38
C SER A 187 2.59 20.58 -8.49
N LEU A 188 2.47 19.53 -9.32
CA LEU A 188 1.44 19.43 -10.36
C LEU A 188 0.06 19.02 -9.81
N MET A 189 -0.01 18.63 -8.53
CA MET A 189 -1.23 18.20 -7.84
C MET A 189 -1.36 18.89 -6.47
N PRO A 190 -1.45 20.23 -6.43
CA PRO A 190 -1.42 21.01 -5.19
C PRO A 190 -2.65 20.76 -4.28
N ASP A 191 -3.69 20.11 -4.79
CA ASP A 191 -4.86 19.66 -4.04
C ASP A 191 -4.55 18.47 -3.09
N ILE A 192 -3.39 17.83 -3.25
CA ILE A 192 -3.00 16.66 -2.46
C ILE A 192 -1.87 17.06 -1.51
N ASP A 193 -2.13 16.91 -0.21
CA ASP A 193 -1.07 16.99 0.80
C ASP A 193 0.00 15.91 0.51
N HIS A 194 1.26 16.33 0.41
CA HIS A 194 2.41 15.45 0.15
C HIS A 194 3.30 15.24 1.38
N ASP A 195 2.98 15.85 2.51
CA ASP A 195 3.74 15.76 3.76
C ASP A 195 3.04 14.92 4.84
N PHE A 196 1.88 14.33 4.52
CA PHE A 196 1.21 13.43 5.45
C PHE A 196 2.09 12.22 5.81
N PRO A 197 1.95 11.67 7.04
CA PRO A 197 2.70 10.50 7.46
C PRO A 197 2.51 9.30 6.51
N GLY A 198 3.60 8.83 5.91
CA GLY A 198 3.59 7.70 4.99
C GLY A 198 3.50 8.08 3.51
N ALA A 199 3.45 9.37 3.16
CA ALA A 199 3.49 9.84 1.78
C ALA A 199 4.71 9.29 1.00
N GLY A 200 5.87 9.20 1.67
CA GLY A 200 7.11 8.67 1.10
C GLY A 200 7.21 7.15 1.06
N ALA A 201 6.21 6.41 1.57
CA ALA A 201 6.26 4.96 1.62
C ALA A 201 6.48 4.37 0.21
N ALA A 202 7.39 3.40 0.13
CA ALA A 202 7.65 2.63 -1.08
C ALA A 202 8.00 3.44 -2.35
N GLY A 203 8.76 4.53 -2.24
CA GLY A 203 9.14 5.31 -3.43
C GLY A 203 8.20 6.48 -3.73
N GLY A 204 7.50 7.00 -2.72
CA GLY A 204 6.43 7.98 -2.90
C GLY A 204 5.09 7.35 -3.29
N PHE A 205 4.94 6.04 -3.11
CA PHE A 205 3.75 5.32 -3.53
C PHE A 205 2.55 5.62 -2.62
N GLY A 206 2.80 5.88 -1.33
CA GLY A 206 1.76 6.38 -0.41
C GLY A 206 1.12 7.65 -0.95
N PHE A 207 1.92 8.63 -1.38
CA PHE A 207 1.43 9.82 -2.08
C PHE A 207 0.66 9.45 -3.35
N GLY A 208 1.22 8.62 -4.23
CA GLY A 208 0.56 8.22 -5.48
C GLY A 208 -0.81 7.57 -5.29
N PHE A 209 -0.95 6.66 -4.34
CA PHE A 209 -2.23 6.03 -4.02
C PHE A 209 -3.29 7.05 -3.58
N LYS A 210 -2.91 8.05 -2.80
CA LYS A 210 -3.82 9.14 -2.41
C LYS A 210 -4.13 10.06 -3.60
N ALA A 211 -3.11 10.46 -4.35
CA ALA A 211 -3.23 11.44 -5.43
C ALA A 211 -4.04 10.94 -6.64
N PHE A 212 -3.85 9.67 -7.01
CA PHE A 212 -4.43 9.08 -8.21
C PHE A 212 -5.68 8.25 -7.93
N CYS A 213 -5.73 7.57 -6.78
CA CYS A 213 -6.79 6.60 -6.47
C CYS A 213 -7.68 7.02 -5.30
N ASN A 214 -7.37 8.15 -4.64
CA ASN A 214 -8.01 8.58 -3.39
C ASN A 214 -7.98 7.51 -2.28
N ALA A 215 -6.99 6.60 -2.33
CA ALA A 215 -6.95 5.41 -1.48
C ALA A 215 -6.83 5.77 0.02
N ARG A 216 -7.36 4.89 0.87
CA ARG A 216 -7.18 4.98 2.32
C ARG A 216 -5.85 4.38 2.72
N ILE A 217 -5.07 5.15 3.48
CA ILE A 217 -3.78 4.71 4.01
C ILE A 217 -3.97 4.42 5.48
N GLU A 218 -3.76 3.16 5.86
CA GLU A 218 -3.97 2.67 7.21
C GLU A 218 -2.78 1.86 7.69
N ARG A 219 -2.67 1.70 9.01
CA ARG A 219 -1.65 0.84 9.60
C ARG A 219 -1.90 -0.60 9.18
N GLY A 220 -0.86 -1.31 8.78
CA GLY A 220 -0.99 -2.68 8.25
C GLY A 220 -1.63 -3.63 9.26
N ILE A 221 -1.24 -3.51 10.53
CA ILE A 221 -1.81 -4.35 11.59
C ILE A 221 -3.30 -4.07 11.81
N ASP A 222 -3.73 -2.81 11.81
CA ASP A 222 -5.13 -2.46 12.03
C ASP A 222 -6.00 -3.01 10.90
N LEU A 223 -5.53 -2.87 9.66
CA LEU A 223 -6.18 -3.38 8.47
C LEU A 223 -6.32 -4.91 8.53
N VAL A 224 -5.26 -5.64 8.90
CA VAL A 224 -5.32 -7.11 9.07
C VAL A 224 -6.31 -7.51 10.16
N LEU A 225 -6.28 -6.84 11.31
CA LEU A 225 -7.18 -7.15 12.43
C LEU A 225 -8.65 -6.89 12.09
N GLN A 226 -8.94 -5.79 11.39
CA GLN A 226 -10.29 -5.48 10.90
C GLN A 226 -10.75 -6.52 9.89
N THR A 227 -9.91 -6.81 8.89
CA THR A 227 -10.21 -7.76 7.79
C THR A 227 -10.51 -9.16 8.30
N LEU A 228 -9.80 -9.63 9.33
CA LEU A 228 -10.00 -10.95 9.92
C LEU A 228 -11.13 -11.00 10.97
N ASN A 229 -11.83 -9.87 11.19
CA ASN A 229 -12.79 -9.68 12.26
C ASN A 229 -12.23 -10.11 13.62
N PHE A 230 -10.97 -9.73 13.89
CA PHE A 230 -10.21 -10.22 15.03
C PHE A 230 -10.90 -9.88 16.35
N SER A 231 -11.46 -8.67 16.50
CA SER A 231 -12.10 -8.24 17.75
C SER A 231 -13.26 -9.16 18.17
N ALA A 232 -14.08 -9.62 17.22
CA ALA A 232 -15.16 -10.56 17.51
C ALA A 232 -14.61 -11.93 17.94
N ARG A 233 -13.60 -12.45 17.23
CA ARG A 233 -12.94 -13.72 17.56
C ARG A 233 -12.27 -13.68 18.93
N ALA A 234 -11.57 -12.58 19.22
CA ALA A 234 -10.88 -12.36 20.49
C ALA A 234 -11.86 -12.19 21.66
N ALA A 235 -13.05 -11.63 21.43
CA ALA A 235 -14.08 -11.52 22.47
C ALA A 235 -14.57 -12.90 22.95
N SER A 236 -14.68 -13.87 22.04
CA SER A 236 -15.03 -15.26 22.37
C SER A 236 -13.87 -16.11 22.89
N ALA A 237 -12.62 -15.63 22.81
CA ALA A 237 -11.45 -16.42 23.19
C ALA A 237 -11.18 -16.38 24.72
N ASP A 238 -10.68 -17.49 25.25
CA ASP A 238 -10.16 -17.56 26.63
C ASP A 238 -8.71 -17.08 26.73
N LEU A 239 -7.92 -17.32 25.67
CA LEU A 239 -6.51 -16.94 25.57
C LEU A 239 -6.19 -16.49 24.15
N VAL A 240 -5.36 -15.45 24.02
CA VAL A 240 -4.79 -14.99 22.74
C VAL A 240 -3.28 -15.13 22.84
N ILE A 241 -2.67 -15.84 21.90
CA ILE A 241 -1.23 -16.02 21.77
C ILE A 241 -0.79 -15.36 20.46
N THR A 242 0.32 -14.63 20.49
CA THR A 242 0.89 -13.96 19.30
C THR A 242 2.41 -13.99 19.36
N GLY A 243 3.07 -13.76 18.24
CA GLY A 243 4.52 -13.69 18.13
C GLY A 243 4.96 -13.11 16.78
N GLU A 244 6.25 -12.86 16.64
CA GLU A 244 6.90 -12.45 15.40
C GLU A 244 8.33 -13.00 15.36
N GLY A 245 8.95 -13.05 14.18
CA GLY A 245 10.26 -13.67 13.99
C GLY A 245 11.42 -12.89 14.63
N CYS A 246 11.26 -11.57 14.83
CA CYS A 246 12.24 -10.73 15.50
C CYS A 246 11.50 -9.60 16.24
N ILE A 247 11.74 -9.49 17.55
CA ILE A 247 11.24 -8.38 18.36
C ILE A 247 12.36 -7.32 18.39
N ASP A 248 12.10 -6.18 17.78
CA ASP A 248 13.04 -5.06 17.71
C ASP A 248 12.41 -3.75 18.22
N SER A 249 13.17 -2.65 18.17
CA SER A 249 12.66 -1.35 18.60
C SER A 249 11.45 -0.88 17.78
N GLN A 250 11.27 -1.38 16.56
CA GLN A 250 10.11 -1.06 15.73
C GLN A 250 8.87 -1.86 16.16
N THR A 251 9.00 -2.99 16.88
CA THR A 251 7.87 -3.73 17.46
C THR A 251 7.02 -2.86 18.39
N MET A 252 7.69 -2.08 19.23
CA MET A 252 7.08 -1.16 20.19
C MET A 252 6.34 0.00 19.51
N HIS A 253 6.62 0.26 18.22
CA HIS A 253 5.92 1.27 17.43
C HIS A 253 4.60 0.77 16.85
N GLY A 254 4.07 -0.37 17.33
CA GLY A 254 2.75 -0.89 16.99
C GLY A 254 2.74 -1.82 15.78
N LYS A 255 3.75 -2.68 15.68
CA LYS A 255 3.74 -3.82 14.74
C LYS A 255 2.82 -4.94 15.24
N ALA A 256 2.84 -6.08 14.55
CA ALA A 256 1.93 -7.21 14.70
C ALA A 256 1.68 -7.63 16.16
N VAL A 257 2.73 -7.91 16.93
CA VAL A 257 2.60 -8.38 18.32
C VAL A 257 1.88 -7.36 19.20
N HIS A 258 2.33 -6.09 19.16
CA HIS A 258 1.74 -5.02 19.96
C HIS A 258 0.27 -4.77 19.56
N GLY A 259 -0.03 -4.74 18.25
CA GLY A 259 -1.39 -4.53 17.76
C GLY A 259 -2.35 -5.66 18.18
N VAL A 260 -1.93 -6.92 18.04
CA VAL A 260 -2.72 -8.08 18.50
C VAL A 260 -2.96 -8.03 20.00
N ALA A 261 -1.93 -7.74 20.80
CA ALA A 261 -2.04 -7.64 22.25
C ALA A 261 -3.01 -6.52 22.66
N GLN A 262 -2.90 -5.34 22.06
CA GLN A 262 -3.79 -4.21 22.33
C GLN A 262 -5.24 -4.52 21.95
N ALA A 263 -5.46 -5.11 20.78
CA ALA A 263 -6.79 -5.51 20.31
C ALA A 263 -7.42 -6.59 21.20
N GLY A 264 -6.64 -7.58 21.62
CA GLY A 264 -7.07 -8.64 22.54
C GLY A 264 -7.48 -8.09 23.91
N MET A 265 -6.68 -7.17 24.47
CA MET A 265 -7.04 -6.48 25.71
C MET A 265 -8.36 -5.71 25.58
N ARG A 266 -8.52 -4.90 24.51
CA ARG A 266 -9.75 -4.14 24.25
C ARG A 266 -10.98 -5.05 24.15
N ALA A 267 -10.88 -6.17 23.43
CA ALA A 267 -11.98 -7.14 23.30
C ALA A 267 -12.36 -7.76 24.65
N ARG A 268 -11.38 -8.13 25.47
CA ARG A 268 -11.62 -8.65 26.83
C ARG A 268 -12.29 -7.61 27.74
N HIS A 269 -11.85 -6.35 27.69
CA HIS A 269 -12.48 -5.27 28.46
C HIS A 269 -13.93 -5.04 28.05
N ALA A 270 -14.23 -5.06 26.74
CA ALA A 270 -15.59 -4.93 26.23
C ALA A 270 -16.50 -6.07 26.72
N ARG A 271 -16.02 -7.32 26.68
CA ARG A 271 -16.73 -8.49 27.24
C ARG A 271 -17.05 -8.33 28.73
N ASN A 272 -16.07 -7.91 29.52
CA ASN A 272 -16.24 -7.74 30.96
C ASN A 272 -17.25 -6.64 31.31
N ARG A 273 -17.29 -5.53 30.54
CA ARG A 273 -18.30 -4.47 30.70
C ARG A 273 -19.70 -4.96 30.33
N ALA A 274 -19.86 -5.68 29.22
CA ALA A 274 -21.14 -6.26 28.80
C ALA A 274 -21.67 -7.28 29.83
N GLY A 275 -20.79 -8.12 30.39
CA GLY A 275 -21.14 -9.06 31.45
C GLY A 275 -21.58 -8.40 32.76
N ARG A 276 -20.97 -7.26 33.14
CA ARG A 276 -21.40 -6.45 34.30
C ARG A 276 -22.78 -5.84 34.11
N HIS A 277 -23.10 -5.31 32.92
CA HIS A 277 -24.43 -4.74 32.65
C HIS A 277 -25.56 -5.78 32.59
N ARG A 278 -25.29 -7.01 32.13
CA ARG A 278 -26.27 -8.10 32.21
C ARG A 278 -26.58 -8.50 33.65
N ARG A 279 -25.58 -8.53 34.54
CA ARG A 279 -25.76 -8.87 35.97
C ARG A 279 -26.46 -7.78 36.79
N THR A 280 -26.45 -6.53 36.35
CA THR A 280 -27.19 -5.45 37.02
C THR A 280 -28.65 -5.39 36.61
N ARG A 281 -29.01 -5.81 35.39
CA ARG A 281 -30.42 -5.91 34.95
C ARG A 281 -31.14 -7.13 35.52
N SER A 282 -30.42 -8.24 35.76
CA SER A 282 -31.00 -9.43 36.42
C SER A 282 -31.17 -9.30 37.95
N ARG A 283 -30.97 -8.09 38.51
CA ARG A 283 -31.11 -7.81 39.95
C ARG A 283 -32.21 -6.79 40.25
N THR A 284 -32.91 -6.31 39.23
CA THR A 284 -33.99 -5.32 39.34
C THR A 284 -35.37 -5.89 39.04
N ASP A 285 -35.48 -7.20 38.77
CA ASP A 285 -36.72 -7.91 38.45
C ASP A 285 -37.11 -8.98 39.51
N ASP A 286 -36.55 -8.88 40.73
CA ASP A 286 -36.97 -9.67 41.91
C ASP A 286 -37.55 -8.76 43.00
#